data_AF-A0A0N5BBB0-F1
#
_entry.id   AF-A0A0N5BBB0-F1
#
_cell.length_a   1.000
_cell.length_b   1.000
_cell.length_c   1.000
_cell.angle_alpha   90.00
_cell.angle_beta   90.00
_cell.angle_gamma   90.00
#
_symmetry.space_group_name_H-M   'P 1'
#
loop_
_entity.id
_entity.type
_entity.pdbx_description
1 polymer ?
#
loop_
_entity_poly.entity_id
_entity_poly.type
_entity_poly.pdbx_seq_one_letter_code
_entity_poly.pdbx_strand_id
1 'polypeptide(L)'
;MTKNIIINLLLFLCFTITLSLLTQENNVPKEDKDNFEITELTNRFLEEVEEKIEEKNGIYSVEDQNKRRLEDMNNSNSENLFVKPMENPNLFQGDEVLTEEQAENIIKKVAEEAKAYEVDLSNFFSDSEITRKKRKIEVKKDAKWEFPIRYYVQGVNETLVDKSLKLIENETCIRFVKVYGPTYKQPGLKYFSGNGCWSFVGRKSPDQFQDISIGNGCTSVGTVQHETMHALGSTHEQCRADRDEFLTIYKDNFRYGTDKNFV
;
A
#
# COMPACT_ATOMS: atom_id res chain seq x y z
N MET A 1 21.05 0.09 16.64
CA MET A 1 22.05 0.31 15.56
C MET A 1 21.52 -0.03 14.17
N THR A 2 20.43 -0.80 14.05
CA THR A 2 19.79 -1.18 12.78
C THR A 2 18.96 -0.06 12.10
N LYS A 3 18.30 0.83 12.87
CA LYS A 3 17.53 1.97 12.34
C LYS A 3 18.35 2.94 11.46
N ASN A 4 19.64 3.16 11.76
CA ASN A 4 20.47 4.12 11.04
C ASN A 4 21.02 3.58 9.71
N ILE A 5 20.98 2.26 9.47
CA ILE A 5 21.52 1.68 8.24
C ILE A 5 20.48 1.75 7.13
N ILE A 6 19.21 1.48 7.45
CA ILE A 6 18.09 1.55 6.50
C ILE A 6 17.81 3.01 6.09
N ILE A 7 17.82 3.96 7.02
CA ILE A 7 17.68 5.40 6.72
C ILE A 7 18.82 5.90 5.82
N ASN A 8 20.07 5.46 6.05
CA ASN A 8 21.19 5.82 5.17
C ASN A 8 21.12 5.15 3.80
N LEU A 9 20.51 3.97 3.68
CA LEU A 9 20.27 3.29 2.40
C LEU A 9 19.19 3.99 1.56
N LEU A 10 18.10 4.42 2.20
CA LEU A 10 17.05 5.23 1.59
C LEU A 10 17.60 6.61 1.16
N LEU A 11 18.51 7.20 1.93
CA LEU A 11 19.23 8.43 1.58
C LEU A 11 20.27 8.25 0.45
N PHE A 12 20.86 7.06 0.28
CA PHE A 12 21.82 6.81 -0.80
C PHE A 12 21.14 6.71 -2.17
N LEU A 13 19.94 6.11 -2.20
CA LEU A 13 19.03 6.15 -3.35
C LEU A 13 18.55 7.59 -3.68
N CYS A 14 18.53 8.49 -2.69
CA CYS A 14 18.22 9.90 -2.92
C CYS A 14 19.35 10.68 -3.64
N PHE A 15 20.62 10.25 -3.60
CA PHE A 15 21.73 11.08 -4.10
C PHE A 15 21.92 11.03 -5.62
N THR A 16 21.35 10.04 -6.33
CA THR A 16 21.41 9.95 -7.80
C THR A 16 20.21 10.58 -8.52
N ILE A 17 19.14 10.98 -7.80
CA ILE A 17 17.93 11.55 -8.40
C ILE A 17 17.40 12.70 -7.52
N THR A 18 18.19 13.75 -7.33
CA THR A 18 17.75 14.96 -6.60
C THR A 18 17.04 16.00 -7.48
N LEU A 19 16.54 15.66 -8.67
CA LEU A 19 15.95 16.66 -9.57
C LEU A 19 14.55 16.35 -10.15
N SER A 20 13.73 15.54 -9.47
CA SER A 20 12.30 15.40 -9.85
C SER A 20 11.28 15.36 -8.70
N LEU A 21 11.70 15.28 -7.44
CA LEU A 21 10.79 15.27 -6.28
C LEU A 21 10.38 16.69 -5.87
N LEU A 22 9.57 17.34 -6.71
CA LEU A 22 8.95 18.62 -6.35
C LEU A 22 7.54 18.72 -6.93
N THR A 23 6.73 17.66 -6.90
CA THR A 23 5.29 17.77 -7.20
C THR A 23 4.43 16.66 -6.58
N GLN A 24 4.12 16.70 -5.27
CA GLN A 24 2.81 16.19 -4.74
C GLN A 24 2.51 16.47 -3.24
N GLU A 25 3.01 17.54 -2.62
CA GLU A 25 2.85 17.73 -1.15
C GLU A 25 1.45 18.15 -0.64
N ASN A 26 0.43 18.36 -1.48
CA ASN A 26 -0.71 19.18 -1.05
C ASN A 26 -1.85 18.49 -0.28
N ASN A 27 -1.84 17.16 -0.03
CA ASN A 27 -3.02 16.49 0.58
C ASN A 27 -2.73 15.29 1.51
N VAL A 28 -1.49 15.07 1.93
CA VAL A 28 -1.15 14.00 2.90
C VAL A 28 -1.27 14.54 4.33
N PRO A 29 -1.99 13.88 5.26
CA PRO A 29 -1.99 14.25 6.68
C PRO A 29 -0.56 14.34 7.24
N LYS A 30 -0.26 15.37 8.03
CA LYS A 30 1.10 15.63 8.50
C LYS A 30 1.66 14.48 9.33
N GLU A 31 0.80 13.86 10.13
CA GLU A 31 1.06 12.70 10.97
C GLU A 31 1.33 11.40 10.19
N ASP A 32 0.97 11.36 8.91
CA ASP A 32 1.12 10.21 8.02
C ASP A 32 2.23 10.42 6.97
N LYS A 33 2.87 11.59 6.92
CA LYS A 33 3.88 11.92 5.89
C LYS A 33 4.99 10.86 5.80
N ASP A 34 5.56 10.46 6.93
CA ASP A 34 6.62 9.45 6.99
C ASP A 34 6.12 8.09 6.47
N ASN A 35 4.86 7.75 6.70
CA ASN A 35 4.23 6.52 6.20
C ASN A 35 4.04 6.54 4.68
N PHE A 36 3.66 7.69 4.11
CA PHE A 36 3.58 7.85 2.66
C PHE A 36 4.97 7.77 2.01
N GLU A 37 5.96 8.44 2.60
CA GLU A 37 7.34 8.43 2.09
C GLU A 37 7.92 7.02 2.08
N ILE A 38 7.77 6.26 3.18
CA ILE A 38 8.27 4.87 3.22
C ILE A 38 7.49 3.95 2.26
N THR A 39 6.20 4.22 2.04
CA THR A 39 5.39 3.45 1.07
C THR A 39 5.91 3.69 -0.35
N GLU A 40 6.14 4.93 -0.74
CA GLU A 40 6.69 5.30 -2.05
C GLU A 40 8.10 4.72 -2.25
N LEU A 41 8.96 4.81 -1.22
CA LEU A 41 10.29 4.21 -1.23
C LEU A 41 10.24 2.69 -1.40
N THR A 42 9.29 2.03 -0.73
CA THR A 42 9.07 0.58 -0.86
C THR A 42 8.68 0.24 -2.29
N ASN A 43 7.72 0.96 -2.88
CA ASN A 43 7.29 0.75 -4.26
C ASN A 43 8.46 0.88 -5.25
N ARG A 44 9.30 1.91 -5.11
CA ARG A 44 10.49 2.08 -5.95
C ARG A 44 11.48 0.92 -5.82
N PHE A 45 11.71 0.44 -4.58
CA PHE A 45 12.56 -0.72 -4.36
C PHE A 45 12.01 -1.98 -5.06
N LEU A 46 10.69 -2.20 -5.02
CA LEU A 46 10.06 -3.32 -5.69
C LEU A 46 10.25 -3.26 -7.21
N GLU A 47 10.06 -2.08 -7.81
CA GLU A 47 10.30 -1.86 -9.24
C GLU A 47 11.76 -2.18 -9.62
N GLU A 48 12.73 -1.67 -8.87
CA GLU A 48 14.16 -1.91 -9.16
C GLU A 48 14.54 -3.39 -9.05
N VAL A 49 13.98 -4.12 -8.08
CA VAL A 49 14.23 -5.56 -7.95
C VAL A 49 13.61 -6.32 -9.10
N GLU A 50 12.39 -5.96 -9.51
CA GLU A 50 11.70 -6.58 -10.63
C GLU A 50 12.47 -6.37 -11.95
N GLU A 51 12.89 -5.14 -12.24
CA GLU A 51 13.70 -4.82 -13.42
C GLU A 51 14.98 -5.69 -13.47
N LYS A 52 15.69 -5.84 -12.34
CA LYS A 52 16.89 -6.69 -12.26
C LYS A 52 16.62 -8.18 -12.46
N ILE A 53 15.49 -8.68 -11.94
CA ILE A 53 15.08 -10.07 -12.15
C ILE A 53 14.74 -10.32 -13.63
N GLU A 54 14.05 -9.37 -14.27
CA GLU A 54 13.71 -9.46 -15.70
C GLU A 54 14.95 -9.44 -16.59
N GLU A 55 15.89 -8.52 -16.35
CA GLU A 55 17.17 -8.44 -17.05
C GLU A 55 17.93 -9.77 -16.98
N LYS A 56 18.01 -10.36 -15.78
CA LYS A 56 18.77 -11.59 -15.55
C LYS A 56 18.14 -12.82 -16.19
N ASN A 57 16.83 -12.92 -16.23
CA ASN A 57 16.14 -14.05 -16.85
C ASN A 57 16.18 -14.02 -18.38
N GLY A 58 16.64 -12.91 -19.00
CA GLY A 58 16.69 -12.77 -20.46
C GLY A 58 15.31 -12.83 -21.12
N ILE A 59 14.24 -12.61 -20.34
CA ILE A 59 12.85 -12.74 -20.79
C ILE A 59 12.41 -11.48 -21.55
N TYR A 60 13.07 -10.34 -21.33
CA TYR A 60 12.66 -9.06 -21.93
C TYR A 60 13.87 -8.22 -22.35
N SER A 61 13.87 -7.75 -23.60
CA SER A 61 14.92 -6.84 -24.09
C SER A 61 14.66 -5.41 -23.61
N VAL A 62 15.72 -4.61 -23.43
CA VAL A 62 15.62 -3.15 -23.16
C VAL A 62 14.78 -2.43 -24.23
N GLU A 63 14.73 -2.96 -25.46
CA GLU A 63 13.87 -2.45 -26.53
C GLU A 63 12.38 -2.67 -26.24
N ASP A 64 11.99 -3.81 -25.64
CA ASP A 64 10.61 -4.12 -25.28
C ASP A 64 10.12 -3.25 -24.11
N GLN A 65 10.97 -2.96 -23.12
CA GLN A 65 10.66 -2.02 -22.03
C GLN A 65 10.42 -0.61 -22.55
N ASN A 66 11.32 -0.11 -23.42
CA ASN A 66 11.16 1.21 -24.03
C ASN A 66 9.90 1.28 -24.90
N LYS A 67 9.59 0.21 -25.63
CA LYS A 67 8.38 0.13 -26.45
C LYS A 67 7.11 0.17 -25.62
N ARG A 68 7.00 -0.63 -24.56
CA ARG A 68 5.83 -0.60 -23.65
C ARG A 68 5.67 0.76 -22.97
N ARG A 69 6.77 1.34 -22.49
CA ARG A 69 6.78 2.70 -21.92
C ARG A 69 6.29 3.74 -22.93
N LEU A 70 6.73 3.66 -24.19
CA LEU A 70 6.29 4.54 -25.29
C LEU A 70 4.80 4.30 -25.66
N GLU A 71 4.34 3.06 -25.69
CA GLU A 71 2.94 2.69 -25.95
C GLU A 71 2.02 3.23 -24.86
N ASP A 72 2.40 3.11 -23.59
CA ASP A 72 1.65 3.67 -22.46
C ASP A 72 1.67 5.21 -22.46
N MET A 73 2.81 5.83 -22.78
CA MET A 73 2.90 7.29 -22.96
C MET A 73 2.01 7.80 -24.10
N ASN A 74 1.86 7.02 -25.18
CA ASN A 74 0.97 7.39 -26.29
C ASN A 74 -0.52 7.18 -25.95
N ASN A 75 -0.85 6.11 -25.23
CA ASN A 75 -2.23 5.83 -24.79
C ASN A 75 -2.72 6.84 -23.73
N SER A 76 -1.85 7.24 -22.81
CA SER A 76 -2.12 8.24 -21.76
C SER A 76 -2.32 9.67 -22.29
N ASN A 77 -1.85 9.99 -23.50
CA ASN A 77 -2.15 11.25 -24.17
C ASN A 77 -3.55 11.28 -24.84
N SER A 78 -4.22 10.12 -24.97
CA SER A 78 -5.54 10.01 -25.63
C SER A 78 -6.71 9.87 -24.65
N GLU A 79 -6.47 9.35 -23.45
CA GLU A 79 -7.43 9.32 -22.35
C GLU A 79 -7.01 10.35 -21.31
N ASN A 80 -7.90 11.29 -20.93
CA ASN A 80 -7.70 12.05 -19.69
C ASN A 80 -7.28 11.07 -18.60
N LEU A 81 -6.07 11.23 -18.05
CA LEU A 81 -5.40 10.31 -17.12
C LEU A 81 -6.25 10.08 -15.86
N PHE A 82 -7.30 9.27 -15.99
CA PHE A 82 -8.20 8.90 -14.91
C PHE A 82 -7.51 7.75 -14.19
N VAL A 83 -6.49 8.09 -13.38
CA VAL A 83 -5.96 7.16 -12.39
C VAL A 83 -7.15 6.77 -11.53
N LYS A 84 -7.53 5.48 -11.55
CA LYS A 84 -8.67 5.06 -10.74
C LYS A 84 -8.36 5.36 -9.29
N PRO A 85 -9.36 5.73 -8.47
CA PRO A 85 -9.12 6.16 -7.10
C PRO A 85 -8.32 5.17 -6.21
N MET A 86 -8.31 3.87 -6.55
CA MET A 86 -7.57 2.79 -5.86
C MET A 86 -6.34 2.29 -6.65
N GLU A 87 -5.91 3.01 -7.69
CA GLU A 87 -4.73 2.69 -8.51
C GLU A 87 -3.63 3.75 -8.32
N ASN A 88 -3.43 4.20 -7.09
CA ASN A 88 -2.45 5.24 -6.78
C ASN A 88 -1.02 4.69 -6.94
N PRO A 89 -0.20 5.25 -7.84
CA PRO A 89 1.15 4.73 -8.12
C PRO A 89 2.10 4.82 -6.92
N ASN A 90 1.83 5.72 -5.97
CA ASN A 90 2.68 5.98 -4.81
C ASN A 90 2.25 5.18 -3.56
N LEU A 91 1.15 4.43 -3.65
CA LEU A 91 0.67 3.56 -2.58
C LEU A 91 0.96 2.10 -2.89
N PHE A 92 1.15 1.30 -1.86
CA PHE A 92 1.41 -0.12 -2.04
C PHE A 92 0.14 -0.79 -2.58
N GLN A 93 0.29 -1.55 -3.67
CA GLN A 93 -0.83 -2.20 -4.36
C GLN A 93 -1.97 -1.26 -4.78
N GLY A 94 -1.70 0.05 -4.87
CA GLY A 94 -2.64 1.06 -5.36
C GLY A 94 -3.42 1.84 -4.28
N ASP A 95 -3.62 1.29 -3.08
CA ASP A 95 -4.45 1.91 -2.04
C ASP A 95 -4.03 1.59 -0.59
N GLU A 96 -2.92 0.86 -0.38
CA GLU A 96 -2.42 0.54 0.96
C GLU A 96 -1.29 1.49 1.38
N VAL A 97 -1.43 2.12 2.56
CA VAL A 97 -0.34 2.88 3.20
C VAL A 97 0.40 1.97 4.19
N LEU A 98 1.72 1.92 4.07
CA LEU A 98 2.57 1.04 4.87
C LEU A 98 3.08 1.71 6.15
N THR A 99 3.14 0.92 7.21
CA THR A 99 4.00 1.21 8.37
C THR A 99 5.47 0.89 8.06
N GLU A 100 6.40 1.53 8.79
CA GLU A 100 7.85 1.22 8.71
C GLU A 100 8.10 -0.29 8.81
N GLU A 101 7.42 -0.96 9.74
CA GLU A 101 7.56 -2.39 9.94
C GLU A 101 6.98 -3.23 8.78
N GLN A 102 5.85 -2.83 8.20
CA GLN A 102 5.28 -3.52 7.03
C GLN A 102 6.20 -3.38 5.81
N ALA A 103 6.71 -2.18 5.55
CA ALA A 103 7.70 -1.92 4.51
C ALA A 103 8.94 -2.79 4.66
N GLU A 104 9.53 -2.84 5.87
CA GLU A 104 10.67 -3.73 6.14
C GLU A 104 10.37 -5.20 5.85
N ASN A 105 9.19 -5.69 6.20
CA ASN A 105 8.82 -7.09 5.99
C ASN A 105 8.65 -7.40 4.50
N ILE A 106 8.07 -6.48 3.73
CA ILE A 106 7.90 -6.60 2.27
C ILE A 106 9.28 -6.62 1.60
N ILE A 107 10.14 -5.64 1.93
CA ILE A 107 11.49 -5.52 1.38
C ILE A 107 12.31 -6.80 1.68
N LYS A 108 12.26 -7.32 2.90
CA LYS A 108 12.93 -8.58 3.28
C LYS A 108 12.41 -9.77 2.47
N LYS A 109 11.07 -9.91 2.32
CA LYS A 109 10.46 -11.00 1.54
C LYS A 109 10.95 -10.98 0.09
N VAL A 110 10.86 -9.82 -0.56
CA VAL A 110 11.25 -9.64 -1.96
C VAL A 110 12.74 -9.87 -2.16
N ALA A 111 13.57 -9.47 -1.19
CA ALA A 111 14.99 -9.72 -1.28
C ALA A 111 15.36 -11.21 -1.19
N GLU A 112 14.69 -12.00 -0.35
CA GLU A 112 14.90 -13.45 -0.34
C GLU A 112 14.39 -14.12 -1.62
N GLU A 113 13.27 -13.65 -2.18
CA GLU A 113 12.76 -14.14 -3.47
C GLU A 113 13.75 -13.85 -4.60
N ALA A 114 14.36 -12.65 -4.61
CA ALA A 114 15.38 -12.27 -5.58
C ALA A 114 16.66 -13.12 -5.50
N LYS A 115 17.02 -13.64 -4.32
CA LYS A 115 18.15 -14.59 -4.18
C LYS A 115 17.94 -15.87 -4.98
N ALA A 116 16.69 -16.33 -5.14
CA ALA A 116 16.39 -17.51 -5.96
C ALA A 116 16.71 -17.28 -7.45
N TYR A 117 16.73 -16.02 -7.89
CA TYR A 117 17.14 -15.60 -9.22
C TYR A 117 18.61 -15.19 -9.28
N GLU A 118 19.39 -15.49 -8.23
CA GLU A 118 20.80 -15.10 -8.09
C GLU A 118 21.01 -13.57 -8.29
N VAL A 119 20.02 -12.75 -7.94
CA VAL A 119 20.16 -11.29 -7.91
C VAL A 119 20.83 -10.93 -6.59
N ASP A 120 22.02 -10.36 -6.66
CA ASP A 120 22.78 -9.98 -5.47
C ASP A 120 22.23 -8.70 -4.84
N LEU A 121 21.52 -8.87 -3.73
CA LEU A 121 21.04 -7.78 -2.86
C LEU A 121 21.80 -7.72 -1.53
N SER A 122 22.98 -8.33 -1.43
CA SER A 122 23.80 -8.35 -0.20
C SER A 122 24.14 -6.96 0.34
N ASN A 123 24.13 -5.94 -0.54
CA ASN A 123 24.28 -4.54 -0.16
C ASN A 123 23.10 -3.98 0.67
N PHE A 124 21.96 -4.69 0.76
CA PHE A 124 20.73 -4.20 1.37
C PHE A 124 20.39 -4.81 2.73
N PHE A 125 21.04 -5.91 3.16
CA PHE A 125 20.58 -6.67 4.34
C PHE A 125 21.71 -7.21 5.24
N SER A 126 21.49 -7.12 6.56
CA SER A 126 22.16 -7.96 7.55
C SER A 126 21.26 -9.14 7.89
N ASP A 127 21.81 -10.36 7.89
CA ASP A 127 21.10 -11.63 8.09
C ASP A 127 20.12 -11.61 9.27
N SER A 128 18.84 -11.88 8.98
CA SER A 128 17.83 -12.26 9.97
C SER A 128 16.79 -13.19 9.35
N GLU A 129 16.32 -14.17 10.12
CA GLU A 129 15.41 -15.22 9.64
C GLU A 129 14.01 -14.69 9.26
N ILE A 130 13.54 -15.03 8.06
CA ILE A 130 12.18 -14.74 7.60
C ILE A 130 11.20 -15.80 8.11
N THR A 131 10.11 -15.37 8.73
CA THR A 131 8.96 -16.25 9.01
C THR A 131 7.87 -16.07 7.95
N ARG A 132 7.63 -17.13 7.16
CA ARG A 132 6.53 -17.17 6.16
C ARG A 132 5.18 -16.97 6.85
N LYS A 133 4.51 -15.83 6.63
CA LYS A 133 3.13 -15.62 7.08
C LYS A 133 2.15 -16.27 6.09
N LYS A 134 1.39 -17.28 6.53
CA LYS A 134 0.34 -17.97 5.75
C LYS A 134 -1.04 -17.25 5.75
N ARG A 135 -1.18 -16.04 6.30
CA ARG A 135 -2.51 -15.44 6.61
C ARG A 135 -2.71 -14.06 5.98
N LYS A 136 -3.92 -13.83 5.45
CA LYS A 136 -4.43 -12.61 4.75
C LYS A 136 -4.80 -11.44 5.67
N ILE A 137 -4.65 -11.61 6.97
CA ILE A 137 -4.92 -10.56 7.96
C ILE A 137 -3.61 -10.23 8.66
N GLU A 138 -3.34 -8.95 8.90
CA GLU A 138 -2.27 -8.55 9.81
C GLU A 138 -2.61 -9.04 11.23
N VAL A 139 -1.99 -10.16 11.58
CA VAL A 139 -2.28 -10.93 12.79
C VAL A 139 -1.46 -10.48 14.00
N LYS A 140 -0.58 -9.48 13.84
CA LYS A 140 0.18 -8.93 14.96
C LYS A 140 -0.76 -8.39 16.04
N LYS A 141 -0.44 -8.71 17.30
CA LYS A 141 -1.27 -8.36 18.45
C LYS A 141 -1.54 -6.86 18.50
N ASP A 142 -0.55 -6.04 18.16
CA ASP A 142 -0.64 -4.59 18.24
C ASP A 142 -1.40 -3.97 17.06
N ALA A 143 -1.66 -4.74 16.00
CA ALA A 143 -2.48 -4.36 14.87
C ALA A 143 -3.97 -4.74 15.04
N LYS A 144 -4.32 -5.45 16.13
CA LYS A 144 -5.70 -5.86 16.40
C LYS A 144 -6.51 -4.74 17.05
N TRP A 145 -7.75 -4.62 16.61
CA TRP A 145 -8.73 -3.73 17.19
C TRP A 145 -9.44 -4.34 18.40
N GLU A 146 -9.71 -3.49 19.40
CA GLU A 146 -10.68 -3.79 20.46
C GLU A 146 -12.06 -3.27 20.05
N PHE A 147 -13.10 -4.06 20.31
CA PHE A 147 -14.47 -3.71 19.93
C PHE A 147 -15.26 -3.14 21.13
N PRO A 148 -16.11 -2.12 20.92
CA PRO A 148 -16.39 -1.47 19.63
C PRO A 148 -15.28 -0.50 19.19
N ILE A 149 -15.01 -0.48 17.88
CA ILE A 149 -14.06 0.45 17.25
C ILE A 149 -14.69 1.83 17.15
N ARG A 150 -14.03 2.86 17.66
CA ARG A 150 -14.49 4.24 17.50
C ARG A 150 -14.31 4.70 16.06
N TYR A 151 -15.29 5.39 15.50
CA TYR A 151 -15.14 6.05 14.21
C TYR A 151 -15.68 7.48 14.21
N TYR A 152 -15.00 8.33 13.45
CA TYR A 152 -15.33 9.73 13.21
C TYR A 152 -15.40 9.98 11.70
N VAL A 153 -16.33 10.81 11.26
CA VAL A 153 -16.54 11.13 9.84
C VAL A 153 -16.37 12.63 9.64
N GLN A 154 -15.48 13.03 8.73
CA GLN A 154 -15.14 14.42 8.48
C GLN A 154 -15.17 14.73 6.98
N GLY A 155 -16.14 15.56 6.55
CA GLY A 155 -16.14 16.09 5.18
C GLY A 155 -16.48 15.06 4.08
N VAL A 156 -16.98 13.88 4.45
CA VAL A 156 -17.49 12.86 3.51
C VAL A 156 -18.94 12.53 3.82
N ASN A 157 -19.60 11.75 2.96
CA ASN A 157 -21.00 11.37 3.16
C ASN A 157 -21.15 10.44 4.39
N GLU A 158 -21.62 11.03 5.49
CA GLU A 158 -21.81 10.37 6.78
C GLU A 158 -22.79 9.19 6.70
N THR A 159 -23.89 9.33 5.97
CA THR A 159 -24.87 8.25 5.78
C THR A 159 -24.28 7.07 5.02
N LEU A 160 -23.40 7.32 4.04
CA LEU A 160 -22.71 6.27 3.30
C LEU A 160 -21.76 5.48 4.22
N VAL A 161 -20.96 6.18 5.03
CA VAL A 161 -20.04 5.54 5.97
C VAL A 161 -20.82 4.72 7.01
N ASP A 162 -21.83 5.32 7.63
CA ASP A 162 -22.67 4.64 8.63
C ASP A 162 -23.32 3.37 8.06
N LYS A 163 -23.88 3.46 6.84
CA LYS A 163 -24.48 2.30 6.17
C LYS A 163 -23.46 1.20 5.89
N SER A 164 -22.27 1.57 5.43
CA SER A 164 -21.19 0.63 5.09
C SER A 164 -20.71 -0.15 6.33
N LEU A 165 -20.51 0.56 7.44
CA LEU A 165 -20.15 -0.03 8.72
C LEU A 165 -21.28 -0.91 9.27
N LYS A 166 -22.53 -0.45 9.20
CA LYS A 166 -23.69 -1.23 9.65
C LYS A 166 -23.82 -2.57 8.93
N LEU A 167 -23.53 -2.60 7.63
CA LEU A 167 -23.54 -3.83 6.85
C LEU A 167 -22.43 -4.80 7.31
N ILE A 168 -21.23 -4.31 7.67
CA ILE A 168 -20.19 -5.16 8.27
C ILE A 168 -20.66 -5.72 9.62
N GLU A 169 -21.29 -4.90 10.46
CA GLU A 169 -21.80 -5.35 11.77
C GLU A 169 -22.89 -6.43 11.65
N ASN A 170 -23.69 -6.38 10.59
CA ASN A 170 -24.77 -7.34 10.36
C ASN A 170 -24.24 -8.73 9.98
N GLU A 171 -23.11 -8.78 9.27
CA GLU A 171 -22.53 -10.02 8.74
C GLU A 171 -21.38 -10.58 9.61
N THR A 172 -20.94 -9.82 10.62
CA THR A 172 -19.76 -10.18 11.42
C THR A 172 -19.93 -9.88 12.92
N CYS A 173 -18.94 -10.25 13.73
CA CYS A 173 -18.87 -9.88 15.14
C CYS A 173 -18.20 -8.51 15.40
N ILE A 174 -17.75 -7.80 14.36
CA ILE A 174 -17.11 -6.49 14.48
C ILE A 174 -18.15 -5.46 14.88
N ARG A 175 -17.80 -4.55 15.79
CA ARG A 175 -18.70 -3.50 16.29
C ARG A 175 -18.04 -2.14 16.16
N PHE A 176 -18.83 -1.14 15.79
CA PHE A 176 -18.38 0.24 15.65
C PHE A 176 -19.18 1.16 16.58
N VAL A 177 -18.55 2.25 17.02
CA VAL A 177 -19.21 3.30 17.80
C VAL A 177 -18.82 4.65 17.23
N LYS A 178 -19.83 5.45 16.85
CA LYS A 178 -19.61 6.77 16.30
C LYS A 178 -19.22 7.77 17.38
N VAL A 179 -18.26 8.63 17.08
CA VAL A 179 -17.86 9.74 17.94
C VAL A 179 -17.88 11.06 17.16
N TYR A 180 -17.99 12.18 17.87
CA TYR A 180 -18.05 13.52 17.26
C TYR A 180 -16.69 14.11 16.89
N GLY A 181 -15.59 13.41 17.21
CA GLY A 181 -14.23 13.82 16.88
C GLY A 181 -13.19 12.80 17.38
N PRO A 182 -11.93 12.92 16.91
CA PRO A 182 -10.84 12.07 17.39
C PRO A 182 -10.68 12.22 18.90
N THR A 183 -10.71 11.10 19.61
CA THR A 183 -10.56 11.08 21.07
C THR A 183 -9.09 11.00 21.45
N TYR A 184 -8.63 11.89 22.34
CA TYR A 184 -7.24 11.95 22.77
C TYR A 184 -6.79 10.63 23.43
N LYS A 185 -5.61 10.12 23.04
CA LYS A 185 -5.02 8.87 23.55
C LYS A 185 -5.94 7.65 23.42
N GLN A 186 -6.70 7.59 22.34
CA GLN A 186 -7.57 6.46 22.06
C GLN A 186 -7.50 6.11 20.58
N PRO A 187 -7.58 4.82 20.24
CA PRO A 187 -7.56 4.39 18.87
C PRO A 187 -8.95 4.57 18.23
N GLY A 188 -8.97 4.80 16.92
CA GLY A 188 -10.20 4.89 16.15
C GLY A 188 -9.94 5.08 14.66
N LEU A 189 -11.01 5.11 13.88
CA LEU A 189 -10.99 5.34 12.44
C LEU A 189 -11.51 6.74 12.13
N LYS A 190 -10.78 7.51 11.33
CA LYS A 190 -11.22 8.82 10.85
C LYS A 190 -11.42 8.75 9.34
N TYR A 191 -12.68 8.78 8.91
CA TYR A 191 -13.04 8.86 7.50
C TYR A 191 -13.00 10.31 7.06
N PHE A 192 -12.21 10.62 6.04
CA PHE A 192 -12.08 11.99 5.55
C PHE A 192 -11.98 12.08 4.03
N SER A 193 -12.23 13.27 3.49
CA SER A 193 -12.17 13.53 2.04
C SER A 193 -10.73 13.80 1.62
N GLY A 194 -9.95 12.74 1.41
CA GLY A 194 -8.59 12.81 0.87
C GLY A 194 -8.53 12.65 -0.65
N ASN A 195 -7.31 12.46 -1.18
CA ASN A 195 -7.08 12.15 -2.59
C ASN A 195 -7.01 10.63 -2.79
N GLY A 196 -7.92 10.11 -3.62
CA GLY A 196 -8.07 8.67 -3.85
C GLY A 196 -8.76 7.94 -2.70
N CYS A 197 -8.80 6.62 -2.80
CA CYS A 197 -9.26 5.72 -1.75
C CYS A 197 -8.04 5.01 -1.20
N TRP A 198 -7.86 5.05 0.11
CA TRP A 198 -6.76 4.34 0.75
C TRP A 198 -6.95 4.23 2.26
N SER A 199 -6.20 3.29 2.83
CA SER A 199 -6.22 2.97 4.25
C SER A 199 -4.89 2.37 4.69
N PHE A 200 -4.62 2.39 5.98
CA PHE A 200 -3.57 1.56 6.58
C PHE A 200 -4.06 0.12 6.71
N VAL A 201 -3.14 -0.85 6.64
CA VAL A 201 -3.49 -2.26 6.90
C VAL A 201 -3.37 -2.57 8.39
N GLY A 202 -4.52 -2.74 9.06
CA GLY A 202 -4.61 -3.00 10.50
C GLY A 202 -4.54 -1.75 11.37
N ARG A 203 -4.58 -1.92 12.70
CA ARG A 203 -4.46 -0.80 13.64
C ARG A 203 -3.02 -0.28 13.70
N LYS A 204 -2.81 0.97 13.32
CA LYS A 204 -1.48 1.61 13.31
C LYS A 204 -0.97 1.95 14.72
N SER A 205 -1.85 2.43 15.59
CA SER A 205 -1.48 2.96 16.91
C SER A 205 -2.53 2.61 17.97
N PRO A 206 -2.14 2.34 19.23
CA PRO A 206 -3.10 2.14 20.32
C PRO A 206 -3.71 3.45 20.84
N ASP A 207 -3.11 4.60 20.52
CA ASP A 207 -3.42 5.88 21.18
C ASP A 207 -3.88 6.97 20.22
N GLN A 208 -4.08 6.65 18.94
CA GLN A 208 -4.41 7.63 17.92
C GLN A 208 -5.46 7.11 16.95
N PHE A 209 -6.29 8.02 16.45
CA PHE A 209 -7.13 7.75 15.28
C PHE A 209 -6.22 7.63 14.06
N GLN A 210 -6.52 6.68 13.18
CA GLN A 210 -5.88 6.56 11.87
C GLN A 210 -6.86 6.96 10.77
N ASP A 211 -6.31 7.56 9.73
CA ASP A 211 -7.07 8.11 8.63
C ASP A 211 -7.46 7.02 7.61
N ILE A 212 -8.67 7.17 7.05
CA ILE A 212 -9.19 6.43 5.90
C ILE A 212 -9.67 7.46 4.88
N SER A 213 -9.03 7.50 3.71
CA SER A 213 -9.38 8.44 2.65
C SER A 213 -10.54 7.93 1.82
N ILE A 214 -11.62 8.70 1.78
CA ILE A 214 -12.75 8.50 0.88
C ILE A 214 -12.84 9.72 -0.04
N GLY A 215 -12.00 9.72 -1.07
CA GLY A 215 -11.90 10.80 -2.05
C GLY A 215 -12.97 10.76 -3.15
N ASN A 216 -12.77 11.58 -4.18
CA ASN A 216 -13.62 11.57 -5.36
C ASN A 216 -13.57 10.20 -6.07
N GLY A 217 -14.74 9.65 -6.41
CA GLY A 217 -14.86 8.31 -6.98
C GLY A 217 -14.83 7.16 -5.96
N CYS A 218 -14.65 7.44 -4.66
CA CYS A 218 -14.67 6.44 -3.58
C CYS A 218 -16.04 6.27 -2.91
N THR A 219 -17.10 6.87 -3.48
CA THR A 219 -18.39 7.08 -2.80
C THR A 219 -19.38 5.92 -2.97
N SER A 220 -18.87 4.69 -3.02
CA SER A 220 -19.69 3.47 -3.04
C SER A 220 -19.62 2.74 -1.69
N VAL A 221 -20.67 1.99 -1.35
CA VAL A 221 -20.66 1.15 -0.13
C VAL A 221 -19.51 0.15 -0.19
N GLY A 222 -19.30 -0.48 -1.35
CA GLY A 222 -18.23 -1.46 -1.53
C GLY A 222 -16.84 -0.86 -1.30
N THR A 223 -16.60 0.35 -1.80
CA THR A 223 -15.31 1.05 -1.61
C THR A 223 -15.09 1.41 -0.16
N VAL A 224 -16.08 1.99 0.54
CA VAL A 224 -15.93 2.28 1.97
C VAL A 224 -15.66 1.01 2.77
N GLN A 225 -16.35 -0.09 2.45
CA GLN A 225 -16.11 -1.39 3.09
C GLN A 225 -14.71 -1.93 2.79
N HIS A 226 -14.23 -1.82 1.55
CA HIS A 226 -12.88 -2.21 1.14
C HIS A 226 -11.81 -1.49 1.98
N GLU A 227 -11.86 -0.16 2.06
CA GLU A 227 -10.91 0.62 2.87
C GLU A 227 -11.03 0.33 4.37
N THR A 228 -12.26 0.06 4.84
CA THR A 228 -12.48 -0.38 6.22
C THR A 228 -11.85 -1.75 6.47
N MET A 229 -11.94 -2.67 5.52
CA MET A 229 -11.35 -4.01 5.63
C MET A 229 -9.82 -3.95 5.65
N HIS A 230 -9.20 -3.03 4.91
CA HIS A 230 -7.79 -2.70 5.08
C HIS A 230 -7.49 -2.27 6.51
N ALA A 231 -8.23 -1.31 7.06
CA ALA A 231 -8.04 -0.85 8.44
C ALA A 231 -8.22 -1.98 9.47
N LEU A 232 -9.08 -2.96 9.18
CA LEU A 232 -9.29 -4.15 10.00
C LEU A 232 -8.19 -5.21 9.85
N GLY A 233 -7.28 -5.03 8.89
CA GLY A 233 -6.08 -5.83 8.70
C GLY A 233 -6.07 -6.69 7.44
N SER A 234 -7.10 -6.63 6.59
CA SER A 234 -7.09 -7.36 5.31
C SER A 234 -6.13 -6.71 4.32
N THR A 235 -5.40 -7.52 3.56
CA THR A 235 -4.75 -7.07 2.32
C THR A 235 -5.55 -7.55 1.12
N HIS A 236 -5.09 -7.21 -0.08
CA HIS A 236 -5.64 -7.74 -1.32
C HIS A 236 -5.59 -9.28 -1.45
N GLU A 237 -6.65 -9.89 -2.00
CA GLU A 237 -6.75 -11.35 -2.17
C GLU A 237 -5.83 -11.87 -3.28
N GLN A 238 -5.66 -11.10 -4.36
CA GLN A 238 -4.82 -11.52 -5.48
C GLN A 238 -3.34 -11.60 -5.12
N CYS A 239 -2.92 -11.07 -3.97
CA CYS A 239 -1.52 -11.10 -3.53
C CYS A 239 -1.24 -12.17 -2.46
N ARG A 240 -2.16 -13.13 -2.31
CA ARG A 240 -1.93 -14.29 -1.44
C ARG A 240 -0.77 -15.14 -1.92
N ALA A 241 -0.10 -15.79 -0.98
CA ALA A 241 1.03 -16.68 -1.25
C ALA A 241 0.65 -17.92 -2.08
N ASP A 242 -0.62 -18.30 -2.11
CA ASP A 242 -1.17 -19.42 -2.90
C ASP A 242 -1.94 -18.97 -4.15
N ARG A 243 -1.89 -17.66 -4.50
CA ARG A 243 -2.67 -17.12 -5.62
C ARG A 243 -2.44 -17.86 -6.94
N ASP A 244 -1.20 -18.32 -7.19
CA ASP A 244 -0.79 -18.91 -8.47
C ASP A 244 -1.38 -20.32 -8.65
N GLU A 245 -1.98 -20.90 -7.61
CA GLU A 245 -2.81 -22.12 -7.70
C GLU A 245 -4.22 -21.83 -8.26
N PHE A 246 -4.67 -20.58 -8.22
CA PHE A 246 -6.03 -20.16 -8.59
C PHE A 246 -6.07 -19.16 -9.75
N LEU A 247 -5.00 -18.38 -9.94
CA LEU A 247 -4.90 -17.29 -10.90
C LEU A 247 -3.72 -17.50 -11.84
N THR A 248 -3.90 -17.14 -13.11
CA THR A 248 -2.81 -16.98 -14.06
C THR A 248 -2.65 -15.50 -14.36
N ILE A 249 -1.49 -14.94 -14.04
CA ILE A 249 -1.18 -13.53 -14.25
C ILE A 249 -0.49 -13.36 -15.60
N TYR A 250 -1.16 -12.66 -16.51
CA TYR A 250 -0.61 -12.29 -17.82
C TYR A 250 0.06 -10.92 -17.73
N LYS A 251 1.34 -10.88 -17.33
CA LYS A 251 2.12 -9.64 -17.17
C LYS A 251 2.16 -8.79 -18.44
N ASP A 252 2.05 -9.40 -19.62
CA ASP A 252 2.03 -8.69 -20.91
C ASP A 252 0.85 -7.70 -21.04
N ASN A 253 -0.19 -7.85 -20.21
CA ASN A 253 -1.34 -6.95 -20.17
C ASN A 253 -1.20 -5.83 -19.13
N PHE A 254 -0.10 -5.78 -18.38
CA PHE A 254 0.12 -4.75 -17.38
C PHE A 254 0.53 -3.43 -18.01
N ARG A 255 0.11 -2.33 -17.38
CA ARG A 255 0.72 -1.02 -17.66
C ARG A 255 2.13 -1.03 -17.11
N TYR A 256 3.06 -0.43 -17.83
CA TYR A 256 4.45 -0.30 -17.43
C TYR A 256 4.57 0.25 -16.00
N GLY A 257 5.33 -0.45 -15.15
CA GLY A 257 5.58 -0.06 -13.76
C GLY A 257 4.44 -0.36 -12.78
N THR A 258 3.45 -1.16 -13.18
CA THR A 258 2.34 -1.58 -12.28
C THR A 258 2.49 -3.00 -11.75
N ASP A 259 3.50 -3.72 -12.20
CA ASP A 259 3.82 -5.10 -11.83
C ASP A 259 3.99 -5.28 -10.32
N LYS A 260 4.62 -4.30 -9.65
CA LYS A 260 4.76 -4.22 -8.18
C LYS A 260 3.44 -4.37 -7.41
N ASN A 261 2.29 -4.09 -8.02
CA ASN A 261 0.98 -4.20 -7.38
C ASN A 261 0.49 -5.66 -7.25
N PHE A 262 1.23 -6.61 -7.81
CA PHE A 262 0.91 -8.05 -7.78
C PHE A 262 1.90 -8.87 -6.94
N VAL A 263 2.70 -8.20 -6.09
CA VAL A 263 3.73 -8.79 -5.20
C VAL A 263 3.17 -9.19 -3.84
#